data_AF-A0A2N2NE57-F1
#
_entry.id   AF-A0A2N2NE57-F1
#
_cell.length_a   1.000
_cell.length_b   1.000
_cell.length_c   1.000
_cell.angle_alpha   90.00
_cell.angle_beta   90.00
_cell.angle_gamma   90.00
#
_symmetry.space_group_name_H-M   'P 1'
#
loop_
_entity.id
_entity.type
_entity.pdbx_description
1 polymer ?
#
loop_
_entity_poly.entity_id
_entity_poly.type
_entity_poly.pdbx_seq_one_letter_code
_entity_poly.pdbx_strand_id
1 'polypeptide(L)'
;MHRSMPIACRSSLANYGLAQEISIQTYKKILWCKVGDKMAKHPQKPINLIKWFDPRNKSLGSWAFILNRITGLGLTLYLFLHLIMLGQLAGGPEAYDGFIALVKNPIFLAGELLVIAAAFIHGLNGIRIGITSFGIAGGKQKQLFIGLMTVAIIAIIYFAIRMFTH
;
A
#
# COMPACT_ATOMS: atom_id res chain seq x y z
N MET A 1 -13.61 43.49 -9.75
CA MET A 1 -13.04 42.16 -9.45
C MET A 1 -11.51 42.10 -9.69
N HIS A 2 -10.72 43.12 -9.29
CA HIS A 2 -9.33 43.28 -9.76
C HIS A 2 -8.37 43.89 -8.71
N ARG A 3 -8.32 43.38 -7.48
CA ARG A 3 -7.45 43.95 -6.42
C ARG A 3 -6.43 43.04 -5.76
N SER A 4 -6.22 41.82 -6.24
CA SER A 4 -5.27 40.87 -5.63
C SER A 4 -4.30 40.23 -6.62
N MET A 5 -3.76 41.02 -7.55
CA MET A 5 -2.63 40.57 -8.40
C MET A 5 -1.31 41.01 -7.75
N PRO A 6 -0.34 40.09 -7.54
CA PRO A 6 0.96 40.43 -6.99
C PRO A 6 1.68 41.44 -7.89
N ILE A 7 2.44 42.36 -7.28
CA ILE A 7 3.10 43.50 -7.95
C ILE A 7 3.97 43.03 -9.14
N ALA A 8 4.64 41.88 -9.00
CA ALA A 8 5.46 41.27 -10.05
C ALA A 8 4.67 40.84 -11.31
N CYS A 9 3.37 40.50 -11.18
CA CYS A 9 2.54 40.19 -12.33
C CYS A 9 1.90 41.43 -12.95
N ARG A 10 1.70 42.50 -12.15
CA ARG A 10 1.08 43.76 -12.58
C ARG A 10 1.94 44.49 -13.63
N SER A 11 3.26 44.53 -13.45
CA SER A 11 4.19 45.11 -14.44
C SER A 11 4.26 44.30 -15.73
N SER A 12 4.22 42.97 -15.64
CA SER A 12 4.27 42.06 -16.79
C SER A 12 3.01 42.08 -17.65
N LEU A 13 1.87 42.49 -17.08
CA LEU A 13 0.58 42.66 -17.77
C LEU A 13 0.36 44.11 -18.26
N ALA A 14 1.03 45.10 -17.68
CA ALA A 14 0.92 46.50 -18.08
C ALA A 14 1.37 46.75 -19.53
N ASN A 15 2.38 46.01 -20.00
CA ASN A 15 2.86 46.08 -21.40
C ASN A 15 1.91 45.47 -22.45
N TYR A 16 0.84 44.77 -22.02
CA TYR A 16 -0.18 44.18 -22.92
C TYR A 16 -1.47 45.00 -22.96
N GLY A 17 -1.56 46.07 -22.16
CA GLY A 17 -2.78 46.87 -21.93
C GLY A 17 -3.20 47.81 -23.06
N LEU A 18 -2.62 47.69 -24.26
CA LEU A 18 -3.07 48.43 -25.45
C LEU A 18 -3.72 47.52 -26.52
N ALA A 19 -3.73 46.20 -26.33
CA ALA A 19 -4.38 45.28 -27.25
C ALA A 19 -5.74 44.84 -26.69
N GLN A 20 -6.81 45.40 -27.24
CA GLN A 20 -8.21 45.09 -26.91
C GLN A 20 -8.69 43.75 -27.50
N GLU A 21 -7.78 42.77 -27.63
CA GLU A 21 -8.08 41.38 -27.96
C GLU A 21 -7.61 40.50 -26.81
N ILE A 22 -8.55 39.80 -26.15
CA ILE A 22 -8.24 38.78 -25.16
C ILE A 22 -7.72 37.53 -25.91
N SER A 23 -6.49 37.63 -26.42
CA SER A 23 -5.77 36.51 -27.03
C SER A 23 -5.52 35.42 -25.98
N ILE A 24 -5.54 34.15 -26.41
CA ILE A 24 -5.20 32.97 -25.60
C ILE A 24 -3.87 33.18 -24.84
N GLN A 25 -2.94 33.97 -25.40
CA GLN A 25 -1.67 34.30 -24.77
C GLN A 25 -1.82 35.12 -23.47
N THR A 26 -2.78 36.05 -23.42
CA THR A 26 -3.07 36.85 -22.23
C THR A 26 -3.65 35.97 -21.12
N TYR A 27 -4.60 35.08 -21.44
CA TYR A 27 -5.15 34.12 -20.47
C TYR A 27 -4.07 33.18 -19.91
N LYS A 28 -3.23 32.63 -20.81
CA LYS A 28 -2.11 31.76 -20.42
C LYS A 28 -1.18 32.47 -19.45
N LYS A 29 -0.83 33.75 -19.70
CA LYS A 29 0.05 34.52 -18.82
C LYS A 29 -0.55 34.82 -17.45
N ILE A 30 -1.84 35.18 -17.40
CA ILE A 30 -2.59 35.35 -16.14
C ILE A 30 -2.63 34.04 -15.34
N LEU A 31 -2.89 32.92 -16.01
CA LEU A 31 -2.89 31.59 -15.40
C LEU A 31 -1.52 31.24 -14.83
N TRP A 32 -0.43 31.45 -15.59
CA TRP A 32 0.94 31.23 -15.13
C TRP A 32 1.31 32.09 -13.91
N CYS A 33 0.94 33.37 -13.89
CA CYS A 33 1.12 34.21 -12.70
C CYS A 33 0.35 33.68 -11.48
N LYS A 34 -0.90 33.25 -11.68
CA LYS A 34 -1.77 32.77 -10.60
C LYS A 34 -1.27 31.43 -10.04
N VAL A 35 -0.79 30.54 -10.90
CA VAL A 35 -0.15 29.28 -10.50
C VAL A 35 1.17 29.56 -9.78
N GLY A 36 2.01 30.46 -10.30
CA GLY A 36 3.27 30.86 -9.68
C GLY A 36 3.10 31.41 -8.26
N ASP A 37 2.15 32.32 -8.05
CA ASP A 37 1.82 32.87 -6.72
C ASP A 37 1.33 31.76 -5.76
N LYS A 38 0.50 30.83 -6.25
CA LYS A 38 0.05 29.68 -5.44
C LYS A 38 1.22 28.75 -5.06
N MET A 39 2.17 28.51 -5.97
CA MET A 39 3.33 27.67 -5.69
C MET A 39 4.32 28.35 -4.73
N ALA A 40 4.48 29.67 -4.81
CA ALA A 40 5.31 30.44 -3.88
C ALA A 40 4.74 30.45 -2.44
N LYS A 41 3.41 30.49 -2.29
CA LYS A 41 2.73 30.48 -0.98
C LYS A 41 2.65 29.10 -0.33
N HIS A 42 2.62 28.03 -1.13
CA HIS A 42 2.55 26.66 -0.65
C HIS A 42 3.75 25.86 -1.16
N PRO A 43 4.95 26.06 -0.58
CA PRO A 43 6.12 25.27 -0.94
C PRO A 43 5.83 23.79 -0.65
N GLN A 44 6.10 22.94 -1.64
CA GLN A 44 5.94 21.50 -1.49
C GLN A 44 6.92 21.00 -0.43
N LYS A 45 6.40 20.36 0.61
CA LYS A 45 7.23 19.84 1.70
C LYS A 45 8.15 18.74 1.16
N PRO A 46 9.47 18.75 1.47
CA PRO A 46 10.36 17.71 1.00
C PRO A 46 9.89 16.34 1.51
N ILE A 47 9.94 15.34 0.63
CA ILE A 47 9.57 13.97 0.96
C ILE A 47 10.53 13.48 2.03
N ASN A 48 10.04 13.31 3.25
CA ASN A 48 10.83 12.75 4.34
C ASN A 48 10.64 11.22 4.33
N LEU A 49 11.60 10.51 3.74
CA LEU A 49 11.62 9.04 3.64
C LEU A 49 11.53 8.36 5.02
N ILE A 50 12.10 8.97 6.06
CA ILE A 50 12.07 8.42 7.42
C ILE A 50 10.64 8.41 7.99
N LYS A 51 9.83 9.43 7.67
CA LYS A 51 8.39 9.44 8.05
C LYS A 51 7.56 8.39 7.32
N TRP A 52 8.01 7.92 6.16
CA TRP A 52 7.36 6.82 5.46
C TRP A 52 7.44 5.53 6.28
N PHE A 53 8.60 5.27 6.89
CA PHE A 53 8.84 4.11 7.75
C PHE A 53 8.35 4.25 9.19
N ASP A 54 7.99 5.45 9.67
CA ASP A 54 7.48 5.63 11.04
C ASP A 54 6.07 5.02 11.20
N PRO A 55 5.90 3.98 12.04
CA PRO A 55 4.62 3.28 12.24
C PRO A 55 3.69 3.97 13.26
N ARG A 56 4.21 4.90 14.08
CA ARG A 56 3.53 5.33 15.32
C ARG A 56 2.31 6.23 15.11
N ASN A 57 2.23 6.94 13.98
CA ASN A 57 1.14 7.89 13.71
C ASN A 57 0.35 7.57 12.43
N LYS A 58 0.23 6.28 12.09
CA LYS A 58 -0.47 5.82 10.87
C LYS A 58 -1.93 5.47 11.14
N SER A 59 -2.82 5.88 10.24
CA SER A 59 -4.23 5.51 10.28
C SER A 59 -4.43 4.00 10.09
N LEU A 60 -5.58 3.46 10.49
CA LEU A 60 -5.93 2.05 10.24
C LEU A 60 -5.91 1.70 8.75
N GLY A 61 -6.32 2.63 7.88
CA GLY A 61 -6.24 2.45 6.43
C GLY A 61 -4.80 2.31 5.94
N SER A 62 -3.87 3.09 6.51
CA SER A 62 -2.44 3.00 6.23
C SER A 62 -1.83 1.67 6.69
N TRP A 63 -2.22 1.18 7.86
CA TRP A 63 -1.81 -0.15 8.34
C TRP A 63 -2.34 -1.27 7.46
N ALA A 64 -3.63 -1.23 7.14
CA ALA A 64 -4.22 -2.18 6.21
C ALA A 64 -3.56 -2.13 4.84
N PHE A 65 -3.09 -0.95 4.42
CA PHE A 65 -2.32 -0.84 3.20
C PHE A 65 -1.00 -1.60 3.34
N ILE A 66 -0.18 -1.24 4.33
CA ILE A 66 1.16 -1.79 4.54
C ILE A 66 1.12 -3.31 4.69
N LEU A 67 0.25 -3.81 5.56
CA LEU A 67 0.10 -5.25 5.80
C LEU A 67 -0.16 -6.01 4.50
N ASN A 68 -1.07 -5.53 3.65
CA ASN A 68 -1.39 -6.22 2.40
C ASN A 68 -0.19 -6.34 1.44
N ARG A 69 0.70 -5.34 1.43
CA ARG A 69 1.87 -5.33 0.54
C ARG A 69 2.95 -6.22 1.09
N ILE A 70 3.25 -6.11 2.38
CA ILE A 70 4.27 -6.91 3.03
C ILE A 70 3.89 -8.39 2.93
N THR A 71 2.65 -8.77 3.26
CA THR A 71 2.21 -10.16 3.13
C THR A 71 2.15 -10.62 1.69
N GLY A 72 1.75 -9.77 0.74
CA GLY A 72 1.78 -10.09 -0.69
C GLY A 72 3.18 -10.40 -1.20
N LEU A 73 4.15 -9.52 -0.92
CA LEU A 73 5.56 -9.74 -1.28
C LEU A 73 6.13 -10.98 -0.61
N GLY A 74 5.82 -11.20 0.68
CA GLY A 74 6.22 -12.38 1.42
C GLY A 74 5.65 -13.68 0.80
N LEU A 75 4.37 -13.69 0.44
CA LEU A 75 3.72 -14.83 -0.21
C LEU A 75 4.25 -15.08 -1.61
N THR A 76 4.58 -14.04 -2.39
CA THR A 76 5.23 -14.20 -3.69
C THR A 76 6.60 -14.85 -3.54
N LEU A 77 7.43 -14.38 -2.60
CA LEU A 77 8.73 -14.98 -2.31
C LEU A 77 8.56 -16.44 -1.83
N TYR A 78 7.63 -16.69 -0.92
CA TYR A 78 7.29 -18.03 -0.48
C TYR A 78 6.92 -18.93 -1.65
N LEU A 79 6.07 -18.48 -2.58
CA LEU A 79 5.65 -19.29 -3.72
C LEU A 79 6.84 -19.72 -4.58
N PHE A 80 7.80 -18.84 -4.84
CA PHE A 80 9.04 -19.20 -5.55
C PHE A 80 9.85 -20.25 -4.78
N LEU A 81 10.09 -20.04 -3.48
CA LEU A 81 10.81 -20.99 -2.64
C LEU A 81 10.08 -22.35 -2.53
N HIS A 82 8.75 -22.31 -2.45
CA HIS A 82 7.90 -23.48 -2.34
C HIS A 82 7.96 -24.35 -3.58
N LEU A 83 7.93 -23.74 -4.78
CA LEU A 83 8.08 -24.47 -6.04
C LEU A 83 9.47 -25.11 -6.17
N ILE A 84 10.53 -24.41 -5.72
CA ILE A 84 11.89 -24.99 -5.71
C ILE A 84 11.93 -26.21 -4.79
N MET A 85 11.36 -26.13 -3.58
CA MET A 85 11.32 -27.25 -2.64
C MET A 85 10.50 -28.43 -3.20
N LEU A 86 9.33 -28.18 -3.79
CA LEU A 86 8.54 -29.23 -4.43
C LEU A 86 9.29 -29.89 -5.60
N GLY A 87 10.08 -29.12 -6.34
CA GLY A 87 10.94 -29.65 -7.41
C GLY A 87 11.98 -30.66 -6.91
N GLN A 88 12.48 -30.50 -5.68
CA GLN A 88 13.45 -31.43 -5.10
C GLN A 88 12.85 -32.82 -4.82
N LEU A 89 11.53 -32.93 -4.60
CA LEU A 89 10.86 -34.22 -4.40
C LEU A 89 10.93 -35.13 -5.64
N ALA A 90 11.18 -34.56 -6.83
CA ALA A 90 11.42 -35.35 -8.04
C ALA A 90 12.79 -36.05 -8.04
N GLY A 91 13.65 -35.78 -7.05
CA GLY A 91 15.01 -36.32 -6.94
C GLY A 91 15.12 -37.77 -6.42
N GLY A 92 14.00 -38.43 -6.09
CA GLY A 92 13.97 -39.82 -5.63
C GLY A 92 13.74 -39.98 -4.12
N PRO A 93 13.78 -41.23 -3.60
CA PRO A 93 13.46 -41.55 -2.20
C PRO A 93 14.33 -40.82 -1.17
N GLU A 94 15.63 -40.68 -1.43
CA GLU A 94 16.57 -40.03 -0.51
C GLU A 94 16.25 -38.53 -0.35
N ALA A 95 15.84 -37.86 -1.43
CA ALA A 95 15.41 -36.46 -1.39
C ALA A 95 14.09 -36.30 -0.61
N TYR A 96 13.19 -37.29 -0.72
CA TYR A 96 11.95 -37.31 0.04
C TYR A 96 12.21 -37.45 1.55
N ASP A 97 13.09 -38.36 1.97
CA ASP A 97 13.42 -38.56 3.38
C ASP A 97 14.05 -37.30 4.00
N GLY A 98 14.95 -36.64 3.26
CA GLY A 98 15.52 -35.35 3.65
C GLY A 98 14.46 -34.25 3.78
N PHE A 99 13.51 -34.19 2.85
CA PHE A 99 12.38 -33.26 2.92
C PHE A 99 11.50 -33.50 4.15
N ILE A 100 11.18 -34.75 4.47
CA ILE A 100 10.39 -35.10 5.66
C ILE A 100 11.11 -34.68 6.96
N ALA A 101 12.44 -34.86 7.03
CA ALA A 101 13.23 -34.39 8.15
C ALA A 101 13.18 -32.85 8.29
N LEU A 102 13.23 -32.12 7.17
CA LEU A 102 13.16 -30.67 7.14
C LEU A 102 11.80 -30.14 7.62
N VAL A 103 10.68 -30.66 7.09
CA VAL A 103 9.34 -30.14 7.43
C VAL A 103 8.91 -30.45 8.86
N LYS A 104 9.52 -31.46 9.49
CA LYS A 104 9.33 -31.77 10.91
C LYS A 104 10.16 -30.88 11.84
N ASN A 105 11.09 -30.09 11.31
CA ASN A 105 11.89 -29.19 12.14
C ASN A 105 11.00 -28.08 12.72
N PRO A 106 11.08 -27.76 14.03
CA PRO A 106 10.27 -26.73 14.66
C PRO A 106 10.45 -25.34 14.03
N ILE A 107 11.64 -25.03 13.49
CA ILE A 107 11.90 -23.78 12.77
C ILE A 107 11.09 -23.74 11.48
N PHE A 108 10.98 -24.87 10.77
CA PHE A 108 10.20 -24.97 9.54
C PHE A 108 8.70 -24.84 9.83
N LEU A 109 8.20 -25.50 10.88
CA LEU A 109 6.81 -25.36 11.34
C LEU A 109 6.47 -23.90 11.71
N ALA A 110 7.38 -23.21 12.40
CA ALA A 110 7.20 -21.78 12.68
C ALA A 110 7.14 -20.94 11.38
N GLY A 111 7.98 -21.26 10.39
CA GLY A 111 7.93 -20.66 9.06
C GLY A 111 6.61 -20.91 8.33
N GLU A 112 6.09 -22.14 8.41
CA GLU A 112 4.80 -22.50 7.84
C GLU A 112 3.65 -21.72 8.49
N LEU A 113 3.66 -21.56 9.82
CA LEU A 113 2.68 -20.74 10.52
C LEU A 113 2.75 -19.26 10.06
N LEU A 114 3.95 -18.71 9.83
CA LEU A 114 4.09 -17.35 9.29
C LEU A 114 3.47 -17.22 7.89
N VAL A 115 3.63 -18.23 7.05
CA VAL A 115 3.02 -18.26 5.70
C VAL A 115 1.49 -18.33 5.81
N ILE A 116 0.96 -19.19 6.67
CA ILE A 116 -0.48 -19.30 6.92
C ILE A 116 -1.04 -17.95 7.43
N ALA A 117 -0.35 -17.31 8.36
CA ALA A 117 -0.74 -15.99 8.87
C ALA A 117 -0.73 -14.93 7.76
N ALA A 118 0.33 -14.90 6.94
CA ALA A 118 0.42 -14.00 5.80
C ALA A 118 -0.72 -14.24 4.79
N ALA A 119 -1.06 -15.49 4.50
CA ALA A 119 -2.13 -15.89 3.59
C ALA A 119 -3.50 -15.40 4.07
N PHE A 120 -3.86 -15.63 5.34
CA PHE A 120 -5.13 -15.15 5.90
C PHE A 120 -5.22 -13.62 5.91
N ILE A 121 -4.17 -12.94 6.35
CA ILE A 121 -4.14 -11.47 6.38
C ILE A 121 -4.24 -10.90 4.96
N HIS A 122 -3.47 -11.43 4.01
CA HIS A 122 -3.48 -10.98 2.61
C HIS A 122 -4.84 -11.25 1.94
N GLY A 123 -5.32 -12.49 2.03
CA GLY A 123 -6.55 -12.92 1.37
C GLY A 123 -7.78 -12.15 1.87
N LEU A 124 -7.96 -12.08 3.19
CA LEU A 124 -9.13 -11.39 3.77
C LEU A 124 -9.08 -9.88 3.56
N ASN A 125 -7.89 -9.26 3.64
CA ASN A 125 -7.75 -7.83 3.34
C ASN A 125 -7.90 -7.53 1.83
N GLY A 126 -7.52 -8.47 0.96
CA GLY A 126 -7.81 -8.44 -0.47
C GLY A 126 -9.31 -8.48 -0.75
N ILE A 127 -10.05 -9.37 -0.07
CA ILE A 127 -11.53 -9.43 -0.13
C ILE A 127 -12.14 -8.09 0.25
N ARG A 128 -11.68 -7.46 1.35
CA ARG A 128 -12.14 -6.12 1.74
C ARG A 128 -11.96 -5.12 0.59
N ILE A 129 -10.76 -5.07 0.01
CA ILE A 129 -10.48 -4.16 -1.12
C ILE A 129 -11.42 -4.47 -2.27
N GLY A 130 -11.56 -5.74 -2.66
CA GLY A 130 -12.49 -6.19 -3.70
C GLY A 130 -13.91 -5.69 -3.47
N ILE A 131 -14.51 -5.98 -2.32
CA ILE A 131 -15.87 -5.53 -1.95
C ILE A 131 -15.99 -4.01 -2.10
N THR A 132 -15.04 -3.26 -1.54
CA THR A 132 -15.11 -1.79 -1.56
C THR A 132 -14.88 -1.19 -2.94
N SER A 133 -14.13 -1.87 -3.81
CA SER A 133 -13.91 -1.47 -5.20
C SER A 133 -15.17 -1.60 -6.06
N PHE A 134 -16.10 -2.49 -5.70
CA PHE A 134 -17.42 -2.60 -6.33
C PHE A 134 -18.44 -1.56 -5.80
N GLY A 135 -18.00 -0.59 -5.00
CA GLY A 135 -18.88 0.41 -4.38
C GLY A 135 -19.68 -0.11 -3.19
N ILE A 136 -19.50 -1.38 -2.81
CA ILE A 136 -20.19 -1.98 -1.68
C ILE A 136 -19.47 -1.58 -0.39
N ALA A 137 -20.22 -1.11 0.60
CA ALA A 137 -19.71 -0.83 1.95
C ALA A 137 -18.51 0.16 1.99
N GLY A 138 -18.43 1.09 1.03
CA GLY A 138 -17.34 2.08 0.96
C GLY A 138 -17.17 2.93 2.22
N GLY A 139 -18.26 3.26 2.92
CA GLY A 139 -18.23 3.97 4.21
C GLY A 139 -17.88 3.10 5.43
N LYS A 140 -17.78 1.77 5.25
CA LYS A 140 -17.56 0.80 6.34
C LYS A 140 -16.19 0.12 6.27
N GLN A 141 -15.22 0.71 5.56
CA GLN A 141 -13.87 0.16 5.38
C GLN A 141 -13.17 -0.20 6.71
N LYS A 142 -13.33 0.64 7.73
CA LYS A 142 -12.73 0.42 9.06
C LYS A 142 -13.35 -0.79 9.76
N GLN A 143 -14.68 -0.89 9.74
CA GLN A 143 -15.42 -1.99 10.35
C GLN A 143 -15.12 -3.31 9.65
N LEU A 144 -15.10 -3.31 8.31
CA LEU A 144 -14.71 -4.49 7.52
C LEU A 144 -13.28 -4.91 7.81
N PHE A 145 -12.34 -3.96 7.88
CA PHE A 145 -10.95 -4.28 8.21
C PHE A 145 -10.84 -4.92 9.59
N ILE A 146 -11.45 -4.34 10.62
CA ILE A 146 -11.40 -4.90 11.98
C ILE A 146 -12.04 -6.29 12.00
N GLY A 147 -13.26 -6.45 11.47
CA GLY A 147 -13.96 -7.73 11.47
C GLY A 147 -13.19 -8.84 10.74
N LEU A 148 -12.66 -8.54 9.55
CA LEU A 148 -11.89 -9.51 8.77
C LEU A 148 -10.54 -9.85 9.42
N MET A 149 -9.87 -8.88 10.05
CA MET A 149 -8.62 -9.16 10.79
C MET A 149 -8.89 -9.95 12.08
N THR A 150 -10.02 -9.73 12.75
CA THR A 150 -10.43 -10.58 13.88
C THR A 150 -10.65 -12.03 13.43
N VAL A 151 -11.34 -12.25 12.32
CA VAL A 151 -11.52 -13.59 11.74
C VAL A 151 -10.16 -14.21 11.37
N ALA A 152 -9.25 -13.43 10.76
CA ALA A 152 -7.89 -13.89 10.45
C ALA A 152 -7.17 -14.37 11.71
N ILE A 153 -7.18 -13.58 12.79
CA ILE A 153 -6.50 -13.91 14.05
C ILE A 153 -7.06 -15.19 14.65
N ILE A 154 -8.39 -15.34 14.69
CA ILE A 154 -9.04 -16.56 15.21
C ILE A 154 -8.61 -17.79 14.40
N ALA A 155 -8.63 -17.70 13.07
CA ALA A 155 -8.20 -18.79 12.20
C ALA A 155 -6.72 -19.14 12.41
N ILE A 156 -5.85 -18.13 12.51
CA ILE A 156 -4.41 -18.33 12.75
C ILE A 156 -4.16 -19.01 14.09
N ILE A 157 -4.84 -18.58 15.16
CA ILE A 157 -4.70 -19.19 16.50
C ILE A 157 -5.17 -20.64 16.46
N TYR A 158 -6.31 -20.92 15.82
CA TYR A 158 -6.81 -22.29 15.66
C TYR A 158 -5.79 -23.18 14.93
N PHE A 159 -5.25 -22.70 13.81
CA PHE A 159 -4.20 -23.41 13.07
C PHE A 159 -2.93 -23.60 13.88
N ALA A 160 -2.47 -22.58 14.61
CA ALA A 160 -1.29 -22.67 15.47
C ALA A 160 -1.46 -23.76 16.53
N ILE A 161 -2.60 -23.78 17.24
CA ILE A 161 -2.89 -24.82 18.24
C ILE A 161 -2.87 -26.19 17.56
N ARG A 162 -3.62 -26.36 16.46
CA ARG A 162 -3.69 -27.63 15.74
C ARG A 162 -2.35 -28.11 15.19
N MET A 163 -1.43 -27.20 14.86
CA MET A 163 -0.12 -27.53 14.31
C MET A 163 0.89 -27.95 15.40
N PHE A 164 0.82 -27.38 16.61
CA PHE A 164 1.78 -27.69 17.68
C PHE A 164 1.29 -28.74 18.69
N THR A 165 0.02 -29.13 18.64
CA THR A 165 -0.54 -30.17 19.54
C THR A 165 -0.65 -31.56 18.91
N HIS A 166 -0.33 -31.71 17.61
CA HIS A 166 -0.34 -32.98 16.88
C HIS A 166 1.08 -33.30 16.41
#